data_AF-A0AAD0I6L6-F1
#
_entry.id   AF-A0AAD0I6L6-F1
#
_cell.length_a   1.000
_cell.length_b   1.000
_cell.length_c   1.000
_cell.angle_alpha   90.00
_cell.angle_beta   90.00
_cell.angle_gamma   90.00
#
_symmetry.space_group_name_H-M   'P 1'
#
loop_
_entity.id
_entity.type
_entity.pdbx_description
1 polymer ?
#
loop_
_entity_poly.entity_id
_entity_poly.type
_entity_poly.pdbx_seq_one_letter_code
_entity_poly.pdbx_strand_id
1 'polypeptide(L)'
;MPWRYLLKQYRGLIVFFITVVSVFALLQVWHARVAPEEAKQERERKLTGMAKYFDIGTPKMLDDSVRLDSVKYKDGTMRISYTLTKRAKSEIDSEEFTKQARGRTIEPSCNEKGLGPFVRSGLIVNYKFNDSSDSLISEFQIEKFDCL
;
A
#
# COMPACT_ATOMS: atom_id res chain seq x y z
N MET A 1 59.96 2.11 -30.22
CA MET A 1 59.29 1.61 -29.00
C MET A 1 58.90 2.76 -28.04
N PRO A 2 57.90 3.61 -28.33
CA PRO A 2 57.42 4.62 -27.37
C PRO A 2 56.21 4.15 -26.53
N TRP A 3 55.52 3.08 -26.95
CA TRP A 3 54.26 2.61 -26.37
C TRP A 3 54.37 2.14 -24.91
N ARG A 4 55.50 1.52 -24.54
CA ARG A 4 55.75 1.03 -23.17
C ARG A 4 55.97 2.17 -22.15
N TYR A 5 56.50 3.31 -22.57
CA TYR A 5 56.72 4.47 -21.70
C TYR A 5 55.43 5.26 -21.47
N LEU A 6 54.62 5.44 -22.53
CA LEU A 6 53.27 6.02 -22.45
C LEU A 6 52.37 5.24 -21.48
N LEU A 7 52.33 3.91 -21.57
CA LEU A 7 51.54 3.09 -20.64
C LEU A 7 51.96 3.20 -19.17
N LYS A 8 53.24 3.50 -18.89
CA LYS A 8 53.75 3.64 -17.52
C LYS A 8 53.37 5.01 -16.92
N GLN A 9 53.33 6.05 -17.75
CA GLN A 9 52.99 7.42 -17.34
C GLN A 9 51.48 7.62 -17.13
N TYR A 10 50.64 7.03 -17.99
CA TYR A 10 49.17 7.18 -17.91
C TYR A 10 48.47 6.08 -17.10
N ARG A 11 49.23 5.13 -16.54
CA ARG A 11 48.70 3.97 -15.82
C ARG A 11 47.80 4.37 -14.64
N GLY A 12 48.20 5.37 -13.86
CA GLY A 12 47.41 5.90 -12.75
C GLY A 12 46.10 6.56 -13.23
N LEU A 13 46.16 7.33 -14.31
CA LEU A 13 44.99 7.96 -14.94
C LEU A 13 44.01 6.92 -15.49
N ILE A 14 44.50 5.88 -16.18
CA ILE A 14 43.67 4.81 -16.72
C ILE A 14 42.96 4.04 -15.60
N VAL A 15 43.67 3.69 -14.53
CA VAL A 15 43.07 3.02 -13.36
C VAL A 15 42.01 3.93 -12.72
N PHE A 16 42.32 5.23 -12.54
CA PHE A 16 41.36 6.19 -12.01
C PHE A 16 40.08 6.26 -12.85
N PHE A 17 40.18 6.43 -14.17
CA PHE A 17 39.00 6.47 -15.04
C PHE A 17 38.21 5.16 -15.02
N ILE A 18 38.87 4.00 -15.02
CA ILE A 18 38.17 2.71 -14.89
C ILE A 18 37.42 2.63 -13.56
N THR A 19 38.03 3.05 -12.46
CA THR A 19 37.36 3.04 -11.15
C THR A 19 36.16 3.99 -11.11
N VAL A 20 36.30 5.21 -11.62
CA VAL A 20 35.20 6.19 -11.67
C VAL A 20 34.05 5.71 -12.54
N VAL A 21 34.35 5.16 -13.74
CA VAL A 21 33.33 4.61 -14.63
C VAL A 21 32.64 3.41 -13.99
N SER A 22 33.38 2.53 -13.32
CA SER A 22 32.80 1.36 -12.62
C SER A 22 31.87 1.80 -11.49
N VAL A 23 32.29 2.77 -10.67
CA VAL A 23 31.46 3.32 -9.59
C VAL A 23 30.21 3.99 -10.16
N PHE A 24 30.34 4.78 -11.23
CA PHE A 24 29.20 5.42 -11.88
C PHE A 24 28.21 4.39 -12.43
N ALA A 25 28.70 3.35 -13.12
CA ALA A 25 27.85 2.28 -13.62
C ALA A 25 27.09 1.55 -12.49
N LEU A 26 27.76 1.29 -11.36
CA LEU A 26 27.10 0.70 -10.17
C LEU A 26 26.02 1.62 -9.59
N LEU A 27 26.27 2.93 -9.51
CA LEU A 27 25.27 3.91 -9.06
C LEU A 27 24.05 3.96 -10.00
N GLN A 28 24.26 3.92 -11.32
CA GLN A 28 23.17 3.88 -12.29
C GLN A 28 22.32 2.62 -12.14
N VAL A 29 22.95 1.45 -11.96
CA VAL A 29 22.24 0.19 -11.72
C VAL A 29 21.46 0.23 -10.40
N TRP A 30 22.05 0.80 -9.34
CA TRP A 30 21.38 0.96 -8.06
C TRP A 30 20.12 1.84 -8.17
N HIS A 31 20.22 3.02 -8.78
CA HIS A 31 19.08 3.91 -9.00
C HIS A 31 18.00 3.30 -9.90
N ALA A 32 18.39 2.60 -10.96
CA ALA A 32 17.44 2.06 -11.93
C ALA A 32 16.70 0.81 -11.42
N ARG A 33 17.30 0.03 -10.52
CA ARG A 33 16.75 -1.28 -10.11
C ARG A 33 16.60 -1.46 -8.61
N VAL A 34 17.64 -1.15 -7.84
CA VAL A 34 17.67 -1.48 -6.42
C VAL A 34 16.81 -0.50 -5.62
N ALA A 35 17.01 0.80 -5.81
CA ALA A 35 16.22 1.83 -5.12
C ALA A 35 14.69 1.69 -5.29
N PRO A 36 14.13 1.44 -6.48
CA PRO A 36 12.68 1.25 -6.62
C PRO A 36 12.17 -0.04 -5.98
N GLU A 37 12.93 -1.14 -6.03
CA GLU A 37 12.57 -2.38 -5.36
C GLU A 37 12.63 -2.25 -3.84
N GLU A 38 13.65 -1.60 -3.29
CA GLU A 38 13.75 -1.29 -1.86
C GLU A 38 12.58 -0.43 -1.39
N ALA A 39 12.24 0.62 -2.15
CA ALA A 39 11.10 1.49 -1.85
C ALA A 39 9.77 0.73 -1.89
N LYS A 40 9.59 -0.17 -2.86
CA LYS A 40 8.42 -1.04 -2.94
C LYS A 40 8.36 -1.98 -1.74
N GLN A 41 9.46 -2.64 -1.40
CA GLN A 41 9.52 -3.56 -0.26
C GLN A 41 9.26 -2.85 1.07
N GLU A 42 9.78 -1.63 1.25
CA GLU A 42 9.50 -0.82 2.44
C GLU A 42 8.02 -0.45 2.52
N ARG A 43 7.41 -0.05 1.39
CA ARG A 43 5.97 0.22 1.30
C ARG A 43 5.13 -1.00 1.69
N GLU A 44 5.42 -2.17 1.11
CA GLU A 44 4.75 -3.43 1.42
C GLU A 44 4.87 -3.78 2.92
N ARG A 45 6.05 -3.57 3.51
CA ARG A 45 6.30 -3.80 4.93
C ARG A 45 5.48 -2.87 5.81
N LYS A 46 5.42 -1.58 5.48
CA LYS A 46 4.61 -0.59 6.21
C LYS A 46 3.13 -0.96 6.17
N LEU A 47 2.60 -1.27 4.99
CA LEU A 47 1.19 -1.63 4.81
C LEU A 47 0.84 -2.95 5.53
N THR A 48 1.71 -3.94 5.44
CA THR A 48 1.56 -5.20 6.19
C THR A 48 1.58 -4.95 7.70
N GLY A 49 2.47 -4.08 8.18
CA GLY A 49 2.55 -3.69 9.59
C GLY A 49 1.28 -2.98 10.07
N MET A 50 0.76 -2.04 9.28
CA MET A 50 -0.49 -1.33 9.58
C MET A 50 -1.68 -2.28 9.61
N ALA A 51 -1.80 -3.18 8.63
CA ALA A 51 -2.88 -4.17 8.61
C ALA A 51 -2.86 -5.05 9.86
N LYS A 52 -1.69 -5.59 10.21
CA LYS A 52 -1.52 -6.36 11.45
C LYS A 52 -1.92 -5.55 12.67
N TYR A 53 -1.51 -4.28 12.75
CA TYR A 53 -1.86 -3.42 13.87
C TYR A 53 -3.38 -3.22 14.00
N PHE A 54 -4.09 -2.97 12.90
CA PHE A 54 -5.54 -2.80 12.92
C PHE A 54 -6.30 -4.11 13.20
N ASP A 55 -5.75 -5.24 12.75
CA ASP A 55 -6.28 -6.59 12.97
C ASP A 55 -6.06 -7.11 14.40
N ILE A 56 -5.25 -6.43 15.24
CA ILE A 56 -5.09 -6.82 16.64
C ILE A 56 -6.44 -6.72 17.36
N GLY A 57 -6.80 -7.83 18.01
CA GLY A 57 -8.02 -7.97 18.80
C GLY A 57 -9.28 -8.11 17.96
N THR A 58 -9.19 -8.32 16.64
CA THR A 58 -10.36 -8.68 15.85
C THR A 58 -10.77 -10.15 16.12
N PRO A 59 -12.07 -10.48 16.10
CA PRO A 59 -13.19 -9.56 15.90
C PRO A 59 -13.45 -8.65 17.12
N LYS A 60 -13.68 -7.35 16.91
CA LYS A 60 -13.98 -6.37 17.96
C LYS A 60 -15.13 -5.45 17.60
N MET A 61 -15.95 -5.10 18.59
CA MET A 61 -16.99 -4.07 18.42
C MET A 61 -16.32 -2.70 18.29
N LEU A 62 -16.68 -1.94 17.25
CA LEU A 62 -16.31 -0.53 17.11
C LEU A 62 -17.33 0.38 17.79
N ASP A 63 -18.59 -0.04 17.73
CA ASP A 63 -19.73 0.55 18.43
C ASP A 63 -20.76 -0.55 18.76
N ASP A 64 -21.91 -0.15 19.30
CA ASP A 64 -22.97 -1.07 19.73
C ASP A 64 -23.62 -1.88 18.58
N SER A 65 -23.33 -1.58 17.33
CA SER A 65 -23.99 -2.13 16.13
C SER A 65 -23.03 -2.60 15.04
N VAL A 66 -21.76 -2.22 15.10
CA VAL A 66 -20.74 -2.55 14.10
C VAL A 66 -19.57 -3.28 14.74
N ARG A 67 -19.30 -4.48 14.23
CA ARG A 67 -18.11 -5.26 14.56
C ARG A 67 -17.11 -5.18 13.42
N LEU A 68 -15.86 -4.87 13.73
CA LEU A 68 -14.74 -5.09 12.82
C LEU A 68 -14.31 -6.56 12.93
N ASP A 69 -14.44 -7.31 11.84
CA ASP A 69 -14.14 -8.75 11.82
C ASP A 69 -12.69 -9.03 11.45
N SER A 70 -12.11 -8.31 10.48
CA SER A 70 -10.69 -8.44 10.15
C SER A 70 -10.16 -7.27 9.31
N VAL A 71 -8.84 -7.10 9.36
CA VAL A 71 -8.08 -6.21 8.48
C VAL A 71 -6.91 -6.97 7.88
N LYS A 72 -6.88 -7.12 6.55
CA LYS A 72 -5.85 -7.89 5.85
C LYS A 72 -5.25 -7.10 4.72
N TYR A 73 -3.93 -7.15 4.59
CA TYR A 73 -3.22 -6.57 3.47
C TYR A 73 -2.61 -7.67 2.60
N LYS A 74 -2.86 -7.59 1.29
CA LYS A 74 -2.26 -8.48 0.29
C LYS A 74 -2.29 -7.82 -1.08
N ASP A 75 -1.13 -7.83 -1.74
CA ASP A 75 -0.94 -7.42 -3.14
C ASP A 75 -1.52 -6.03 -3.44
N GLY A 76 -1.10 -5.00 -2.68
CA GLY A 76 -1.56 -3.63 -2.90
C GLY A 76 -3.02 -3.36 -2.51
N THR A 77 -3.70 -4.31 -1.87
CA THR A 77 -5.09 -4.16 -1.42
C THR A 77 -5.21 -4.37 0.09
N MET A 78 -5.71 -3.35 0.78
CA MET A 78 -6.15 -3.42 2.18
C MET A 78 -7.62 -3.84 2.21
N ARG A 79 -7.93 -4.99 2.78
CA ARG A 79 -9.29 -5.54 2.91
C ARG A 79 -9.76 -5.38 4.34
N ILE A 80 -10.87 -4.68 4.53
CA ILE A 80 -11.46 -4.37 5.83
C ILE A 80 -12.86 -4.96 5.85
N SER A 81 -13.11 -5.88 6.78
CA SER A 81 -14.40 -6.58 6.89
C SER A 81 -15.15 -6.18 8.15
N TYR A 82 -16.41 -5.83 7.98
CA TYR A 82 -17.34 -5.42 9.03
C TYR A 82 -18.58 -6.30 9.03
N THR A 83 -19.17 -6.45 10.22
CA THR A 83 -20.49 -7.05 10.43
C THR A 83 -21.40 -6.05 11.14
N LEU A 84 -22.58 -5.79 10.58
CA LEU A 84 -23.67 -5.06 11.23
C LEU A 84 -24.46 -6.01 12.12
N THR A 85 -24.18 -6.02 13.42
CA THR A 85 -24.63 -7.08 14.34
C THR A 85 -26.11 -7.00 14.70
N LYS A 86 -26.77 -5.88 14.44
CA LYS A 86 -28.18 -5.60 14.80
C LYS A 86 -29.14 -5.55 13.63
N ARG A 87 -28.69 -5.80 12.41
CA ARG A 87 -29.50 -5.68 11.20
C ARG A 87 -29.32 -6.92 10.34
N ALA A 88 -30.43 -7.42 9.79
CA ALA A 88 -30.40 -8.39 8.70
C ALA A 88 -30.34 -7.66 7.35
N LYS A 89 -29.75 -8.28 6.34
CA LYS A 89 -29.65 -7.76 4.98
C LYS A 89 -31.03 -7.43 4.40
N SER A 90 -32.05 -8.21 4.73
CA SER A 90 -33.43 -7.99 4.30
C SER A 90 -34.03 -6.66 4.79
N GLU A 91 -33.45 -6.05 5.82
CA GLU A 91 -33.88 -4.75 6.37
C GLU A 91 -33.11 -3.58 5.76
N ILE A 92 -32.13 -3.85 4.90
CA ILE A 92 -31.18 -2.85 4.38
C ILE A 92 -31.35 -2.76 2.86
N ASP A 93 -31.67 -1.55 2.39
CA ASP A 93 -31.44 -1.21 0.99
C ASP A 93 -29.92 -1.18 0.74
N SER A 94 -29.43 -2.21 0.05
CA SER A 94 -28.01 -2.41 -0.20
C SER A 94 -27.42 -1.30 -1.08
N GLU A 95 -28.20 -0.73 -2.01
CA GLU A 95 -27.73 0.34 -2.90
C GLU A 95 -27.61 1.65 -2.13
N GLU A 96 -28.64 2.00 -1.36
CA GLU A 96 -28.62 3.20 -0.53
C GLU A 96 -27.51 3.11 0.53
N PHE A 97 -27.39 1.95 1.20
CA PHE A 97 -26.33 1.70 2.18
C PHE A 97 -24.95 1.86 1.53
N THR A 98 -24.73 1.29 0.34
CA THR A 98 -23.44 1.40 -0.36
C THR A 98 -23.08 2.85 -0.65
N LYS A 99 -24.04 3.67 -1.13
CA LYS A 99 -23.81 5.10 -1.39
C LYS A 99 -23.43 5.85 -0.11
N GLN A 100 -24.15 5.63 0.97
CA GLN A 100 -23.89 6.28 2.25
C GLN A 100 -22.55 5.83 2.87
N ALA A 101 -22.30 4.52 2.89
CA ALA A 101 -21.06 3.94 3.43
C ALA A 101 -19.85 4.43 2.64
N ARG A 102 -19.91 4.40 1.31
CA ARG A 102 -18.83 4.91 0.46
C ARG A 102 -18.54 6.37 0.78
N GLY A 103 -19.57 7.23 0.80
CA GLY A 103 -19.42 8.65 1.14
C GLY A 103 -18.74 8.90 2.49
N ARG A 104 -19.04 8.09 3.51
CA ARG A 104 -18.41 8.20 4.85
C ARG A 104 -16.99 7.64 4.91
N THR A 105 -16.64 6.69 4.05
CA THR A 105 -15.31 6.06 4.04
C THR A 105 -14.28 6.77 3.17
N ILE A 106 -14.69 7.61 2.21
CA ILE A 106 -13.77 8.36 1.33
C ILE A 106 -12.88 9.27 2.17
N GLU A 107 -13.45 10.16 2.96
CA GLU A 107 -12.68 11.14 3.75
C GLU A 107 -11.61 10.49 4.66
N PRO A 108 -11.94 9.50 5.52
CA PRO A 108 -10.92 8.86 6.36
C PRO A 108 -9.90 8.03 5.56
N SER A 109 -10.27 7.53 4.37
CA SER A 109 -9.34 6.80 3.49
C SER A 109 -8.39 7.72 2.74
N CYS A 110 -8.82 8.96 2.44
CA CYS A 110 -8.10 9.92 1.59
C CYS A 110 -7.37 11.02 2.37
N ASN A 111 -7.54 11.08 3.70
CA ASN A 111 -6.89 12.05 4.59
C ASN A 111 -5.35 11.98 4.49
N GLU A 112 -4.65 13.09 4.72
CA GLU A 112 -3.17 13.17 4.74
C GLU A 112 -2.51 12.25 5.77
N LYS A 113 -3.28 11.73 6.72
CA LYS A 113 -2.85 10.80 7.76
C LYS A 113 -3.35 9.38 7.49
N GLY A 114 -2.70 8.40 8.09
CA GLY A 114 -3.13 7.00 8.00
C GLY A 114 -2.93 6.42 6.60
N LEU A 115 -4.00 5.95 5.97
CA LEU A 115 -3.93 5.26 4.69
C LEU A 115 -3.86 6.20 3.47
N GLY A 116 -4.26 7.47 3.58
CA GLY A 116 -4.41 8.33 2.41
C GLY A 116 -3.15 8.55 1.57
N PRO A 117 -1.93 8.74 2.15
CA PRO A 117 -0.71 8.79 1.35
C PRO A 117 -0.48 7.51 0.53
N PHE A 118 -0.91 6.35 1.05
CA PHE A 118 -0.82 5.09 0.33
C PHE A 118 -1.90 4.96 -0.74
N VAL A 119 -3.13 5.41 -0.47
CA VAL A 119 -4.24 5.38 -1.45
C VAL A 119 -3.92 6.27 -2.64
N ARG A 120 -3.44 7.49 -2.40
CA ARG A 120 -2.99 8.42 -3.46
C ARG A 120 -1.82 7.90 -4.29
N SER A 121 -1.03 6.97 -3.73
CA SER A 121 0.06 6.27 -4.43
C SER A 121 -0.34 4.88 -4.96
N GLY A 122 -1.63 4.54 -4.99
CA GLY A 122 -2.18 3.34 -5.64
C GLY A 122 -2.50 2.16 -4.72
N LEU A 123 -2.60 2.36 -3.40
CA LEU A 123 -3.22 1.37 -2.51
C LEU A 123 -4.73 1.35 -2.79
N ILE A 124 -5.30 0.16 -2.86
CA ILE A 124 -6.75 -0.04 -2.92
C ILE A 124 -7.25 -0.41 -1.51
N VAL A 125 -8.29 0.27 -1.02
CA VAL A 125 -8.97 -0.11 0.23
C VAL A 125 -10.32 -0.72 -0.11
N ASN A 126 -10.45 -2.04 0.09
CA ASN A 126 -11.68 -2.78 -0.12
C ASN A 126 -12.43 -2.91 1.21
N TYR A 127 -13.65 -2.40 1.24
CA TYR A 127 -14.57 -2.46 2.34
C TYR A 127 -15.64 -3.53 2.08
N LYS A 128 -15.77 -4.49 2.99
CA LYS A 128 -16.81 -5.52 2.97
C LYS A 128 -17.70 -5.39 4.20
N PHE A 129 -19.01 -5.26 4.00
CA PHE A 129 -20.02 -5.19 5.05
C PHE A 129 -20.96 -6.39 4.95
N ASN A 130 -21.01 -7.17 6.02
CA ASN A 130 -21.94 -8.28 6.20
C ASN A 130 -23.02 -7.91 7.23
N ASP A 131 -24.15 -8.60 7.19
CA ASP A 131 -25.22 -8.50 8.18
C ASP A 131 -24.99 -9.43 9.39
N SER A 132 -25.93 -9.43 10.35
CA SER A 132 -25.84 -10.27 11.55
C SER A 132 -25.79 -11.78 11.29
N SER A 133 -26.14 -12.22 10.08
CA SER A 133 -26.11 -13.61 9.62
C SER A 133 -24.94 -13.92 8.67
N ASP A 134 -23.95 -13.02 8.59
CA ASP A 134 -22.80 -13.08 7.68
C ASP A 134 -23.15 -12.98 6.18
N SER A 135 -24.35 -12.47 5.86
CA SER A 135 -24.78 -12.22 4.49
C SER A 135 -24.20 -10.89 3.99
N LEU A 136 -23.61 -10.90 2.79
CA LEU A 136 -23.04 -9.69 2.18
C LEU A 136 -24.12 -8.62 1.93
N ILE A 137 -23.95 -7.46 2.57
CA ILE A 137 -24.75 -6.25 2.32
C ILE A 137 -24.11 -5.43 1.21
N SER A 138 -22.81 -5.13 1.33
CA SER A 138 -22.11 -4.22 0.43
C SER A 138 -20.62 -4.54 0.38
N GLU A 139 -20.05 -4.45 -0.82
CA GLU A 139 -18.61 -4.49 -1.05
C GLU A 139 -18.23 -3.40 -2.04
N PHE A 140 -17.28 -2.54 -1.69
CA PHE A 140 -16.81 -1.46 -2.56
C PHE A 140 -15.36 -1.11 -2.25
N GLN A 141 -14.73 -0.43 -3.21
CA GLN A 141 -13.32 -0.07 -3.15
C GLN A 141 -13.16 1.45 -3.14
N ILE A 142 -12.15 1.92 -2.40
CA ILE A 142 -11.63 3.27 -2.47
C ILE A 142 -10.25 3.19 -3.11
N GLU A 143 -10.10 3.90 -4.21
CA GLU A 143 -8.89 3.96 -5.02
C GLU A 143 -8.36 5.40 -5.10
N LYS A 144 -7.23 5.56 -5.81
CA LYS A 144 -6.60 6.86 -6.02
C LYS A 144 -7.57 7.93 -6.54
N PHE A 145 -8.46 7.57 -7.48
CA PHE A 145 -9.38 8.50 -8.12
C PHE A 145 -10.49 9.01 -7.18
N ASP A 146 -10.81 8.26 -6.12
CA ASP A 146 -11.77 8.69 -5.10
C ASP A 146 -11.21 9.78 -4.18
N CYS A 147 -9.89 10.00 -4.22
CA CYS A 147 -9.18 10.98 -3.39
C CYS A 147 -8.76 12.25 -4.17
N LEU A 148 -9.35 12.50 -5.34
CA LEU A 148 -9.05 13.65 -6.20
C LEU A 148 -9.97 14.84 -5.95
#